data_AF-A0A7X3UGK1-F1
#
_entry.id   AF-A0A7X3UGK1-F1
#
_cell.length_a   1.000
_cell.length_b   1.000
_cell.length_c   1.000
_cell.angle_alpha   90.00
_cell.angle_beta   90.00
_cell.angle_gamma   90.00
#
_symmetry.space_group_name_H-M   'P 1'
#
loop_
_entity.id
_entity.type
_entity.pdbx_description
1 polymer ?
#
loop_
_entity_poly.entity_id
_entity_poly.type
_entity_poly.pdbx_seq_one_letter_code
_entity_poly.pdbx_strand_id
1 'polypeptide(L)' 'MTTQRPNVVLVITDDQGYGDLGCTGHPWLKTPRIDAFHDDAIRLTDFHVSPLCTPTR' A
#
# COMPACT_ATOMS: atom_id res chain seq x y z
N MET A 1 -17.81 11.73 26.34
CA MET A 1 -17.06 11.97 25.09
C MET A 1 -17.77 11.20 23.98
N THR A 2 -18.32 11.87 22.97
CA THR A 2 -18.92 11.17 21.82
C THR A 2 -17.78 10.58 21.01
N THR A 3 -17.65 9.26 21.00
CA THR A 3 -16.68 8.56 20.18
C THR A 3 -17.03 8.81 18.72
N GLN A 4 -16.33 9.76 18.09
CA GLN A 4 -16.55 10.06 16.68
C GLN A 4 -16.15 8.82 15.87
N ARG A 5 -17.05 8.38 14.99
CA ARG A 5 -16.77 7.22 14.14
C ARG A 5 -15.57 7.56 13.25
N PRO A 6 -14.54 6.70 13.19
CA PRO A 6 -13.41 6.95 12.31
C PRO A 6 -13.86 6.87 10.85
N ASN A 7 -13.24 7.70 10.01
CA ASN A 7 -13.34 7.54 8.56
C ASN A 7 -12.37 6.45 8.12
N VAL A 8 -12.79 5.60 7.18
CA VAL A 8 -11.94 4.58 6.57
C VAL A 8 -11.73 4.96 5.11
N VAL A 9 -10.46 5.14 4.71
CA VAL A 9 -10.07 5.43 3.32
C VAL A 9 -9.27 4.26 2.80
N LEU A 10 -9.77 3.60 1.75
CA LEU A 10 -9.11 2.49 1.08
C LEU A 10 -8.46 3.00 -0.22
N VAL A 11 -7.15 2.90 -0.31
CA VAL A 11 -6.37 3.25 -1.49
C VAL A 11 -5.79 1.97 -2.09
N ILE A 12 -6.13 1.68 -3.34
CA ILE A 12 -5.66 0.49 -4.07
C ILE A 12 -5.07 0.98 -5.39
N THR A 13 -3.87 0.51 -5.70
CA THR A 13 -3.18 0.72 -6.98
C THR A 13 -3.45 -0.47 -7.91
N ASP A 14 -3.58 -0.21 -9.21
CA ASP A 14 -3.71 -1.26 -10.22
C ASP A 14 -2.33 -1.70 -10.71
N ASP A 15 -2.12 -3.01 -10.86
CA ASP A 15 -0.91 -3.63 -11.42
C ASP A 15 0.44 -3.24 -10.76
N GLN A 16 0.44 -2.62 -9.58
CA GLN A 16 1.66 -2.25 -8.88
C GLN A 16 2.37 -3.48 -8.31
N GLY A 17 3.61 -3.72 -8.76
CA GLY A 17 4.46 -4.78 -8.26
C GLY A 17 5.05 -4.45 -6.88
N TYR A 18 5.36 -5.49 -6.11
CA TYR A 18 5.99 -5.32 -4.78
C TYR A 18 7.30 -4.52 -4.85
N GLY A 19 8.10 -4.74 -5.90
CA GLY A 19 9.39 -4.09 -6.08
C GLY A 19 9.32 -2.67 -6.65
N ASP A 20 8.12 -2.12 -6.90
CA ASP A 20 7.97 -0.83 -7.58
C ASP A 20 8.12 0.38 -6.63
N LEU A 21 8.24 0.17 -5.32
CA LEU A 21 8.34 1.27 -4.35
C LEU A 21 9.78 1.50 -3.91
N GLY A 22 10.13 2.76 -3.61
CA GLY A 22 11.41 3.11 -3.00
C GLY A 22 11.62 2.36 -1.67
N CYS A 23 10.57 2.32 -0.84
CA CYS A 23 10.57 1.61 0.44
C CYS A 23 10.63 0.06 0.34
N THR A 24 10.54 -0.52 -0.86
CA THR A 24 10.79 -1.94 -1.13
C THR A 24 12.11 -2.20 -1.87
N GLY A 25 12.94 -1.17 -2.03
CA GLY A 25 14.30 -1.28 -2.56
C GLY A 25 14.44 -0.94 -4.04
N HIS A 26 13.43 -0.32 -4.66
CA HIS A 26 13.55 0.09 -6.06
C HIS A 26 14.70 1.10 -6.26
N PRO A 27 15.66 0.87 -7.18
CA PRO A 27 16.90 1.66 -7.24
C PRO A 27 16.74 3.06 -7.87
N TRP A 28 15.69 3.29 -8.67
CA TRP A 28 15.51 4.54 -9.43
C TRP A 28 14.23 5.34 -9.09
N LEU A 29 13.09 4.66 -8.91
CA LEU A 29 11.82 5.30 -8.61
C LEU A 29 11.84 5.95 -7.23
N LYS A 30 11.32 7.18 -7.17
CA LYS A 30 11.21 7.97 -5.94
C LYS A 30 9.75 8.05 -5.54
N THR A 31 9.39 7.47 -4.40
CA THR A 31 8.01 7.43 -3.88
C THR A 31 7.90 8.10 -2.52
N PRO A 32 8.40 9.34 -2.33
CA PRO A 32 8.69 9.90 -1.01
C PRO A 32 7.47 10.00 -0.07
N ARG A 33 6.26 10.13 -0.62
CA ARG A 33 5.02 10.16 0.19
C ARG A 33 4.60 8.78 0.67
N ILE A 34 4.80 7.75 -0.16
CA ILE A 34 4.51 6.35 0.21
C ILE A 34 5.63 5.84 1.14
N ASP A 35 6.88 6.24 0.89
CA ASP A 35 8.02 5.88 1.72
C ASP A 35 7.85 6.43 3.15
N ALA A 36 7.45 7.71 3.29
CA ALA A 36 7.13 8.28 4.60
C ALA A 36 5.92 7.60 5.27
N PHE A 37 4.89 7.25 4.50
CA PHE A 37 3.71 6.54 5.05
C PHE A 37 4.05 5.13 5.51
N HIS A 38 5.01 4.47 4.86
CA HIS A 38 5.45 3.11 5.19
C HIS A 38 6.12 3.04 6.56
N ASP A 39 6.85 4.09 6.98
CA ASP A 39 7.48 4.18 8.31
C ASP A 39 6.44 4.34 9.44
N ASP A 40 5.29 4.93 9.16
CA ASP A 40 4.21 5.18 10.12
C ASP A 40 3.09 4.10 10.11
N ALA A 41 3.22 3.08 9.26
CA ALA A 41 2.17 2.09 9.00
C ALA A 41 2.49 0.68 9.52
N ILE A 42 1.45 -0.12 9.76
CA ILE A 42 1.59 -1.57 9.89
C ILE A 42 1.73 -2.17 8.49
N ARG A 43 2.70 -3.07 8.34
CA ARG A 43 3.03 -3.68 7.04
C ARG A 43 2.64 -5.16 6.99
N LEU A 44 1.98 -5.53 5.90
CA LEU A 44 1.78 -6.93 5.53
C LEU A 44 2.87 -7.31 4.52
N THR A 45 3.93 -7.97 4.99
CA THR A 45 5.08 -8.32 4.13
C THR A 45 4.85 -9.57 3.30
N ASP A 46 3.71 -10.26 3.48
CA ASP A 46 3.34 -11.51 2.81
C ASP A 46 1.85 -11.51 2.41
N PHE A 47 1.42 -10.44 1.73
CA PHE A 47 0.04 -10.26 1.26
C PHE A 47 -0.14 -10.83 -0.14
N HIS A 48 -1.06 -11.79 -0.30
CA HIS A 48 -1.30 -12.51 -1.54
C HIS A 48 -2.61 -12.12 -2.21
N VAL A 49 -2.61 -12.06 -3.54
CA VAL A 49 -3.78 -11.73 -4.39
C VAL A 49 -3.87 -12.69 -5.57
N SER A 50 -5.02 -12.69 -6.26
CA SER A 50 -5.15 -13.38 -7.55
C SER A 50 -4.36 -12.62 -8.64
N PRO A 51 -3.73 -13.30 -9.60
CA PRO A 51 -2.95 -12.63 -10.65
C PRO A 51 -3.81 -11.92 -11.71
N LEU A 52 -5.13 -11.87 -11.53
CA LEU A 52 -6.07 -11.22 -12.44
C LEU A 52 -6.86 -10.14 -11.70
N CYS A 53 -7.12 -9.01 -12.35
CA CYS A 53 -7.79 -7.86 -11.74
C CYS A 53 -9.18 -8.21 -11.21
N THR A 54 -10.00 -8.92 -12.01
CA THR A 54 -11.40 -9.24 -11.67
C THR A 54 -11.55 -10.11 -10.42
N PRO A 55 -10.83 -11.24 -10.25
CA PRO A 55 -10.94 -12.05 -9.03
C PRO A 55 -10.21 -11.46 -7.80
N THR A 56 -9.37 -10.45 -7.96
CA THR A 56 -8.70 -9.78 -6.82
C THR A 56 -9.57 -8.72 -6.16
N ARG A 57 -10.46 -8.08 -6.92
CA ARG A 57 -11.39 -7.05 -6.45
C ARG A 57 -12.70 -7.66 -5.96
#